data_AF-A0A0P7M7U9-F1
#
_entry.id   AF-A0A0P7M7U9-F1
#
_cell.length_a   1.000
_cell.length_b   1.000
_cell.length_c   1.000
_cell.angle_alpha   90.00
_cell.angle_beta   90.00
_cell.angle_gamma   90.00
#
_symmetry.space_group_name_H-M   'P 1'
#
loop_
_entity.id
_entity.type
_entity.pdbx_description
1 polymer ?
#
loop_
_entity_poly.entity_id
_entity_poly.type
_entity_poly.pdbx_seq_one_letter_code
_entity_poly.pdbx_strand_id
1 'polypeptide(L)'
;MNYINATKVLPKELLAEVQKYIQGETLYIPIQETTRKKWGSVSGIQKQLNQRNRNIRENFENGMNIQEISEKYFLSVETIKKIVYAKKK
;
A
#
# COMPACT_ATOMS: atom_id res chain seq x y z
N MET A 1 -9.98 -16.35 2.40
CA MET A 1 -9.89 -15.64 1.11
C MET A 1 -11.29 -15.42 0.59
N ASN A 2 -11.70 -14.18 0.33
CA ASN A 2 -13.00 -13.93 -0.31
C ASN A 2 -12.86 -14.29 -1.79
N TYR A 3 -13.31 -15.48 -2.16
CA TYR A 3 -13.39 -15.87 -3.57
C TYR A 3 -14.75 -15.42 -4.11
N ILE A 4 -14.73 -14.91 -5.34
CA ILE A 4 -15.94 -14.52 -6.05
C ILE A 4 -16.28 -15.66 -7.00
N ASN A 5 -17.54 -16.11 -6.98
CA ASN A 5 -17.98 -17.15 -7.90
C ASN A 5 -17.96 -16.60 -9.34
N ALA A 6 -17.19 -17.24 -10.22
CA ALA A 6 -17.03 -16.85 -11.61
C ALA A 6 -18.36 -16.74 -12.36
N THR A 7 -19.36 -17.57 -12.02
CA THR A 7 -20.70 -17.52 -12.64
C THR A 7 -21.46 -16.23 -12.32
N LYS A 8 -21.08 -15.52 -11.25
CA LYS A 8 -21.71 -14.25 -10.86
C LYS A 8 -21.07 -13.03 -11.52
N VAL A 9 -19.89 -13.17 -12.12
CA VAL A 9 -19.11 -12.02 -12.62
C VAL A 9 -18.68 -12.14 -14.09
N LEU A 10 -18.52 -13.35 -14.62
CA LEU A 10 -18.13 -13.56 -16.01
C LEU A 10 -19.36 -13.79 -16.91
N PRO A 11 -19.40 -13.23 -18.13
CA PRO A 11 -20.37 -13.61 -19.13
C PRO A 11 -20.32 -15.12 -19.45
N LYS A 12 -21.47 -15.71 -19.82
CA LYS A 12 -21.57 -17.15 -20.09
C LYS A 12 -20.57 -17.64 -21.15
N GLU A 13 -20.39 -16.87 -22.21
CA GLU A 13 -19.47 -17.21 -23.31
C GLU A 13 -18.01 -17.25 -22.85
N LEU A 14 -17.59 -16.25 -22.06
CA LEU A 14 -16.23 -16.20 -21.50
C LEU A 14 -16.00 -17.34 -20.49
N LEU A 15 -17.01 -17.64 -19.66
CA LEU A 15 -16.91 -18.74 -18.71
C LEU A 15 -16.75 -20.08 -19.45
N ALA A 16 -17.53 -20.31 -20.50
CA ALA A 16 -17.41 -21.51 -21.33
C ALA A 16 -16.02 -21.64 -21.98
N GLU A 17 -15.43 -20.51 -22.39
CA GLU A 17 -14.07 -20.51 -22.95
C GLU A 17 -13.02 -20.85 -21.89
N VAL A 18 -13.08 -20.23 -20.70
CA VAL A 18 -12.15 -20.54 -19.60
C VAL A 18 -12.24 -22.02 -19.20
N GLN A 19 -13.46 -22.58 -19.17
CA GLN A 19 -13.70 -23.99 -18.85
C GLN A 19 -13.05 -24.97 -19.84
N LYS A 20 -12.69 -24.55 -21.06
CA LYS A 20 -11.91 -25.41 -21.98
C LYS A 20 -10.49 -25.65 -21.48
N TYR A 21 -9.95 -24.74 -20.67
CA TYR A 21 -8.57 -24.79 -20.17
C TYR A 21 -8.48 -25.27 -18.72
N ILE A 22 -9.46 -24.92 -17.87
CA ILE A 22 -9.44 -25.26 -16.44
C ILE A 22 -10.86 -25.39 -15.87
N GLN A 23 -11.11 -26.44 -15.07
CA GLN A 23 -12.40 -26.67 -14.42
C GLN A 23 -12.21 -27.17 -12.99
N GLY A 24 -13.06 -26.74 -12.05
CA GLY A 24 -13.02 -27.20 -10.66
C GLY A 24 -11.89 -26.61 -9.81
N GLU A 25 -11.05 -25.75 -10.38
CA GLU A 25 -9.88 -25.15 -9.72
C GLU A 25 -9.99 -23.62 -9.59
N THR A 26 -9.12 -23.03 -8.77
CA THR A 26 -9.07 -21.57 -8.55
C THR A 26 -8.05 -20.91 -9.48
N LEU A 27 -8.50 -20.00 -10.34
CA LEU A 27 -7.65 -19.21 -11.22
C LEU A 27 -7.42 -17.80 -10.65
N TYR A 28 -6.15 -17.41 -10.48
CA TYR A 28 -5.79 -16.04 -10.06
C TYR A 28 -5.76 -15.11 -11.28
N ILE A 29 -6.54 -14.02 -11.22
CA ILE A 29 -6.50 -12.96 -12.22
C ILE A 29 -5.67 -11.80 -11.65
N PRO A 30 -4.46 -11.54 -12.19
CA PRO A 30 -3.64 -10.44 -11.71
C PRO A 30 -4.30 -9.08 -11.99
N ILE A 31 -4.03 -8.13 -11.10
CA ILE A 31 -4.46 -6.74 -11.30
C ILE A 31 -3.73 -6.17 -12.53
N GLN A 32 -4.49 -5.59 -13.46
CA GLN A 32 -3.91 -4.87 -14.60
C GLN A 32 -2.93 -3.79 -14.10
N GLU A 33 -1.75 -3.73 -14.70
CA GLU A 33 -0.64 -2.90 -14.22
C GLU A 33 -0.99 -1.41 -14.13
N THR A 34 -1.85 -0.94 -15.03
CA THR A 34 -2.39 0.43 -15.08
C THR A 34 -3.25 0.80 -13.87
N THR A 35 -3.85 -0.19 -13.21
CA THR A 35 -4.68 -0.04 -12.00
C THR A 35 -3.99 -0.45 -10.72
N ARG A 36 -2.68 -0.73 -10.74
CA ARG A 36 -1.93 -1.01 -9.50
C ARG A 36 -1.94 0.22 -8.61
N LYS A 37 -2.89 0.23 -7.68
CA LYS A 37 -2.97 1.18 -6.59
C LYS A 37 -1.67 1.08 -5.79
N LYS A 38 -0.98 2.21 -5.59
CA LYS A 38 0.23 2.26 -4.77
C LYS A 38 -0.07 1.66 -3.40
N TRP A 39 0.88 0.90 -2.85
CA TRP A 39 0.73 0.26 -1.54
C TRP A 39 0.25 1.28 -0.48
N GLY A 40 -0.78 0.89 0.29
CA GLY A 40 -1.38 1.73 1.32
C GLY A 40 -2.37 2.80 0.83
N SER A 41 -2.64 2.92 -0.48
CA SER A 41 -3.63 3.89 -1.00
C SER A 41 -5.07 3.45 -0.82
N VAL A 42 -5.36 2.14 -0.82
CA VAL A 42 -6.71 1.59 -0.60
C VAL A 42 -7.14 1.70 0.86
N SER A 43 -6.23 1.45 1.80
CA SER A 43 -6.50 1.47 3.24
C SER A 43 -6.32 2.84 3.89
N GLY A 44 -5.90 3.86 3.13
CA GLY A 44 -5.62 5.20 3.66
C GLY A 44 -4.32 5.32 4.49
N ILE A 45 -3.64 4.19 4.76
CA ILE A 45 -2.38 4.12 5.52
C ILE A 45 -1.31 5.01 4.88
N GLN A 46 -1.26 5.08 3.54
CA GLN A 46 -0.31 5.94 2.85
C GLN A 46 -0.48 7.42 3.21
N LYS A 47 -1.73 7.89 3.35
CA LYS A 47 -2.03 9.28 3.73
C LYS A 47 -1.58 9.56 5.17
N GLN A 48 -1.86 8.63 6.08
CA GLN A 48 -1.46 8.74 7.49
C GLN A 48 0.07 8.78 7.64
N LEU A 49 0.79 7.89 6.96
CA LEU A 49 2.25 7.86 6.98
C LEU A 49 2.85 9.13 6.37
N ASN A 50 2.27 9.64 5.29
CA ASN A 50 2.72 10.90 4.69
C ASN A 50 2.52 12.09 5.63
N GLN A 51 1.38 12.17 6.32
CA GLN A 51 1.12 13.21 7.31
C GLN A 51 2.09 13.12 8.48
N ARG A 52 2.28 11.93 9.06
CA ARG A 52 3.25 11.70 10.13
C ARG A 52 4.66 12.14 9.72
N ASN A 53 5.10 11.73 8.54
CA ASN A 53 6.44 12.06 8.03
C ASN A 53 6.59 13.55 7.71
N ARG A 54 5.50 14.29 7.45
CA ARG A 54 5.52 15.75 7.33
C ARG A 54 5.74 16.39 8.70
N ASN A 55 4.95 16.00 9.69
CA ASN A 55 5.09 16.52 11.07
C ASN A 55 6.48 16.20 11.65
N ILE A 56 7.06 15.03 11.34
CA ILE A 56 8.43 14.68 11.74
C ILE A 56 9.46 15.68 11.17
N ARG A 57 9.31 16.08 9.90
CA ARG A 57 10.21 17.06 9.27
C ARG A 57 10.02 18.45 9.86
N GLU A 58 8.78 18.87 10.08
CA GLU A 58 8.48 20.17 10.71
C GLU A 58 9.08 20.26 12.12
N ASN A 59 8.94 19.22 12.95
CA ASN A 59 9.56 19.21 14.28
C ASN A 59 11.09 19.32 14.20
N PHE A 60 11.71 18.64 13.23
CA PHE A 60 13.17 18.71 13.02
C PHE A 60 13.62 20.08 12.51
N GLU A 61 12.90 20.67 11.57
CA GLU A 61 13.14 22.03 11.06
C GLU A 61 12.97 23.09 12.18
N ASN A 62 12.08 22.85 13.14
CA ASN A 62 11.89 23.68 14.33
C ASN A 62 12.93 23.44 15.44
N GLY A 63 13.97 22.64 15.18
CA GLY A 63 15.11 22.45 16.10
C GLY A 63 14.98 21.30 17.09
N MET A 64 13.92 20.48 17.02
CA MET A 64 13.79 19.28 17.85
C MET A 64 14.86 18.25 17.43
N ASN A 65 15.53 17.64 18.40
CA ASN A 65 16.62 16.72 18.11
C ASN A 65 16.08 15.34 17.64
N ILE A 66 16.91 14.57 16.93
CA ILE A 66 16.50 13.28 16.35
C ILE A 66 16.08 12.27 17.43
N GLN A 67 16.68 12.33 18.62
CA GLN A 67 16.38 11.44 19.74
C GLN A 67 14.99 11.72 20.33
N GLU A 68 14.66 13.00 20.53
CA GLU A 68 13.33 13.46 20.97
C GLU A 68 12.24 13.09 19.97
N ILE A 69 12.51 13.26 18.67
CA ILE A 69 11.57 12.87 17.63
C ILE A 69 11.40 11.34 17.61
N SER A 70 12.49 10.59 17.78
CA SER A 70 12.48 9.12 17.86
C SER A 70 11.56 8.64 18.99
N GLU A 71 11.70 9.22 20.18
CA GLU A 71 10.84 8.93 21.34
C GLU A 71 9.39 9.36 21.11
N LYS A 72 9.16 10.59 20.63
CA LYS A 72 7.81 11.15 20.37
C LYS A 72 6.99 10.30 19.41
N TYR A 73 7.62 9.73 18.38
CA TYR A 73 6.95 8.94 17.35
C TYR A 73 7.10 7.43 17.52
N PHE A 74 7.81 6.97 18.56
CA PHE A 74 8.14 5.55 18.79
C PHE A 74 8.79 4.89 17.57
N LEU A 75 9.73 5.59 16.93
CA LEU A 75 10.46 5.11 15.76
C LEU A 75 11.94 5.06 16.08
N SER A 76 12.69 4.16 15.45
CA SER A 76 14.15 4.17 15.62
C SER A 76 14.77 5.46 15.09
N VAL A 77 15.88 5.88 15.70
CA VAL A 77 16.72 7.00 15.26
C VAL A 77 17.05 6.90 13.76
N GLU A 78 17.37 5.70 13.27
CA GLU A 78 17.64 5.48 11.85
C GLU A 78 16.42 5.75 10.96
N THR A 79 15.23 5.36 11.41
CA THR A 79 13.98 5.65 10.71
C THR A 79 13.73 7.16 10.65
N ILE A 80 13.94 7.87 11.77
CA ILE A 80 13.82 9.33 11.80
C ILE A 80 14.82 9.96 10.83
N LYS A 81 16.10 9.56 10.86
CA LYS A 81 17.14 10.01 9.91
C LYS A 81 16.70 9.81 8.46
N LYS A 82 16.18 8.62 8.11
CA LYS A 82 15.64 8.35 6.76
C LYS A 82 14.50 9.29 6.40
N ILE A 83 13.61 9.62 7.33
CA ILE A 83 12.49 10.53 7.06
C ILE A 83 12.97 11.98 6.86
N VAL A 84 13.83 12.49 7.75
CA VAL A 84 14.26 13.89 7.72
C VAL A 84 15.27 14.17 6.60
N TYR A 85 16.16 13.22 6.29
CA TYR A 85 17.20 13.39 5.26
C TYR A 85 16.82 12.84 3.88
N ALA A 86 15.69 12.13 3.72
CA ALA A 86 15.23 11.75 2.40
C ALA A 86 14.91 13.00 1.56
N LYS A 87 15.50 13.10 0.36
CA LYS A 87 15.16 14.12 -0.64
C LYS A 87 13.65 14.16 -0.83
N LYS A 88 13.04 15.35 -0.71
CA LYS A 88 11.65 15.57 -1.13
C LYS A 88 11.57 15.14 -2.61
N LYS A 89 10.72 14.14 -2.90
CA LYS A 89 10.31 13.84 -4.27
C LYS A 89 9.38 14.93 -4.77
#